data_AF-A0AAW9L7M0-F1
#
_entry.id   AF-A0AAW9L7M0-F1
#
_cell.length_a   1.000
_cell.length_b   1.000
_cell.length_c   1.000
_cell.angle_alpha   90.00
_cell.angle_beta   90.00
_cell.angle_gamma   90.00
#
_symmetry.space_group_name_H-M   'P 1'
#
loop_
_entity.id
_entity.type
_entity.pdbx_description
1 polymer ?
#
loop_
_entity_poly.entity_id
_entity_poly.type
_entity_poly.pdbx_seq_one_letter_code
_entity_poly.pdbx_strand_id
1 'polypeptide(L)'
;MSTQQEQQATRVVVSYPTDLSKWGRDTVEGSPFRSYLTKVHETANEGDRWEEFVGVGCCGSTLDVPLVVEGVEGGERLTEDTEIVYEVRDSCEIEGGWRVQSADGPTE
;
A
#
# COMPACT_ATOMS: atom_id res chain seq x y z
N MET A 1 18.12 8.42 -28.91
CA MET A 1 16.75 7.96 -28.60
C MET A 1 16.90 6.77 -27.67
N SER A 2 16.89 7.00 -26.36
CA SER A 2 16.69 6.00 -25.29
C SER A 2 16.72 6.80 -24.00
N THR A 3 15.55 7.04 -23.42
CA THR A 3 15.38 7.54 -22.05
C THR A 3 14.04 7.09 -21.49
N GLN A 4 13.02 6.87 -22.34
CA GLN A 4 11.69 6.46 -21.86
C GLN A 4 11.66 5.05 -21.24
N GLN A 5 12.38 4.08 -21.79
CA GLN A 5 12.41 2.73 -21.22
C GLN A 5 13.31 2.62 -19.98
N GLU A 6 14.38 3.42 -19.90
CA GLU A 6 15.24 3.46 -18.71
C GLU A 6 14.54 4.14 -17.51
N GLN A 7 13.54 4.98 -17.78
CA GLN A 7 12.72 5.61 -16.74
C GLN A 7 11.54 4.74 -16.31
N GLN A 8 11.23 3.66 -17.02
CA GLN A 8 10.08 2.81 -16.73
C GLN A 8 10.40 1.81 -15.62
N ALA A 9 9.53 1.75 -14.62
CA ALA A 9 9.56 0.72 -13.60
C ALA A 9 9.21 -0.62 -14.24
N THR A 10 10.12 -1.59 -14.15
CA THR A 10 9.85 -2.97 -14.56
C THR A 10 9.12 -3.73 -13.47
N ARG A 11 9.46 -3.44 -12.20
CA ARG A 11 8.88 -4.10 -11.03
C ARG A 11 8.82 -3.15 -9.84
N VAL A 12 7.70 -3.18 -9.13
CA VAL A 12 7.49 -2.40 -7.91
C VAL A 12 6.96 -3.34 -6.83
N VAL A 13 7.63 -3.33 -5.69
CA VAL A 13 7.22 -4.09 -4.50
C VAL A 13 6.44 -3.17 -3.59
N VAL A 14 5.21 -3.56 -3.26
CA VAL A 14 4.30 -2.78 -2.42
C VAL A 14 3.89 -3.63 -1.22
N SER A 15 4.01 -3.09 -0.02
CA SER A 15 3.57 -3.77 1.19
C SER A 15 2.24 -3.25 1.71
N TYR A 16 1.49 -4.13 2.37
CA TYR A 16 0.32 -3.77 3.17
C TYR A 16 0.44 -4.40 4.57
N PRO A 17 -0.22 -3.84 5.62
CA PRO A 17 -0.10 -4.35 6.98
C PRO A 17 -0.69 -5.75 7.16
N THR A 18 -0.08 -6.56 8.02
CA THR A 18 -0.56 -7.91 8.37
C THR A 18 -1.99 -7.95 8.92
N ASP A 19 -2.42 -6.88 9.61
CA ASP A 19 -3.78 -6.71 10.13
C ASP A 19 -4.84 -6.41 9.06
N LEU A 20 -4.43 -6.25 7.79
CA LEU A 20 -5.37 -6.10 6.69
C LEU A 20 -6.30 -7.31 6.63
N SER A 21 -7.60 -7.06 6.57
CA SER A 21 -8.59 -8.14 6.47
C SER A 21 -8.36 -9.02 5.23
N LYS A 22 -8.79 -10.28 5.28
CA LYS A 22 -8.68 -11.19 4.12
C LYS A 22 -9.34 -10.60 2.87
N TRP A 23 -10.52 -9.99 3.01
CA TRP A 23 -11.21 -9.34 1.89
C TRP A 23 -10.41 -8.17 1.31
N GLY A 24 -9.77 -7.35 2.17
CA GLY A 24 -8.87 -6.30 1.74
C GLY A 24 -7.67 -6.84 0.96
N ARG A 25 -7.04 -7.91 1.46
CA ARG A 25 -5.94 -8.62 0.78
C ARG A 25 -6.36 -9.14 -0.60
N ASP A 26 -7.47 -9.86 -0.67
CA ASP A 26 -8.01 -10.41 -1.94
C ASP A 26 -8.31 -9.29 -2.96
N THR A 27 -8.69 -8.09 -2.48
CA THR A 27 -8.97 -6.92 -3.31
C THR A 27 -7.69 -6.29 -3.85
N VAL A 28 -6.70 -6.00 -2.99
CA VAL A 28 -5.45 -5.35 -3.41
C VAL A 28 -4.59 -6.24 -4.30
N GLU A 29 -4.57 -7.55 -4.02
CA GLU A 29 -3.79 -8.50 -4.81
C GLU A 29 -4.40 -8.78 -6.19
N GLY A 30 -5.67 -8.42 -6.39
CA GLY A 30 -6.39 -8.60 -7.65
C GLY A 30 -5.86 -7.74 -8.80
N SER A 31 -5.89 -8.30 -10.02
CA SER A 31 -5.44 -7.61 -11.24
C SER A 31 -6.08 -6.23 -11.48
N PRO A 32 -7.40 -6.00 -11.23
CA PRO A 32 -8.01 -4.69 -11.43
C PRO A 32 -7.40 -3.59 -10.57
N PHE A 33 -7.02 -3.93 -9.33
CA PHE A 33 -6.43 -2.98 -8.40
C PHE A 33 -4.99 -2.63 -8.80
N ARG A 34 -4.21 -3.60 -9.29
CA ARG A 34 -2.87 -3.34 -9.85
C ARG A 34 -2.93 -2.37 -11.03
N SER A 35 -3.84 -2.60 -11.97
CA SER A 35 -4.03 -1.68 -13.11
C SER A 35 -4.58 -0.31 -12.71
N TYR A 36 -5.22 -0.20 -11.55
CA TYR A 36 -5.66 1.08 -11.00
C TYR A 36 -4.47 1.86 -10.42
N LEU A 37 -3.59 1.21 -9.66
CA LEU A 37 -2.40 1.85 -9.09
C LEU A 37 -1.52 2.50 -10.16
N THR A 38 -1.27 1.82 -11.28
CA THR A 38 -0.46 2.36 -12.39
C THR A 38 -1.13 3.51 -13.15
N LYS A 39 -2.44 3.75 -12.93
CA LYS A 39 -3.18 4.88 -13.51
C LYS A 39 -3.27 6.07 -12.57
N VAL A 40 -3.31 5.82 -11.26
CA VAL A 40 -3.40 6.88 -10.25
C VAL A 40 -2.04 7.43 -9.87
N HIS A 41 -1.02 6.58 -9.86
CA HIS A 41 0.36 6.96 -9.57
C HIS A 41 1.15 6.99 -10.88
N GLU A 42 1.73 8.13 -11.22
CA GLU A 42 2.59 8.26 -12.41
C GLU A 42 4.00 7.72 -12.15
N THR A 43 4.47 7.81 -10.91
CA THR A 43 5.80 7.39 -10.47
C THR A 43 5.73 6.70 -9.12
N ALA A 44 6.70 5.84 -8.84
CA ALA A 44 6.92 5.21 -7.55
C ALA A 44 8.38 5.36 -7.13
N ASN A 45 8.60 5.69 -5.87
CA ASN A 45 9.89 5.69 -5.21
C ASN A 45 9.83 4.83 -3.95
N GLU A 46 10.97 4.22 -3.61
CA GLU A 46 11.10 3.49 -2.35
C GLU A 46 10.77 4.40 -1.16
N GLY A 47 9.90 3.92 -0.26
CA GLY A 47 9.39 4.67 0.88
C GLY A 47 8.12 5.49 0.61
N ASP A 48 7.64 5.56 -0.64
CA ASP A 48 6.36 6.21 -0.93
C ASP A 48 5.22 5.52 -0.18
N ARG A 49 4.33 6.33 0.40
CA ARG A 49 3.15 5.87 1.14
C ARG A 49 1.90 6.21 0.36
N TRP A 50 1.06 5.22 0.08
CA TRP A 50 -0.20 5.40 -0.63
C TRP A 50 -1.38 5.00 0.26
N GLU A 51 -2.38 5.86 0.37
CA GLU A 51 -3.62 5.58 1.09
C GLU A 51 -4.72 5.28 0.07
N GLU A 52 -4.99 3.99 -0.14
CA GLU A 52 -5.86 3.56 -1.23
C GLU A 52 -7.23 3.09 -0.76
N PHE A 53 -8.27 3.71 -1.30
CA PHE A 53 -9.64 3.34 -1.01
C PHE A 53 -10.01 2.04 -1.75
N VAL A 54 -10.23 0.95 -0.99
CA VAL A 54 -10.61 -0.36 -1.57
C VAL A 54 -12.10 -0.65 -1.49
N GLY A 55 -12.87 0.19 -0.81
CA GLY A 55 -14.34 0.09 -0.78
C GLY A 55 -14.94 0.40 0.58
N VAL A 56 -16.26 0.19 0.66
CA VAL A 56 -17.03 0.35 1.89
C VAL A 56 -17.33 -1.04 2.43
N GLY A 57 -16.88 -1.32 3.65
CA GLY A 57 -17.18 -2.58 4.34
C GLY A 57 -18.68 -2.77 4.57
N CYS A 58 -19.08 -3.98 4.94
CA CYS A 58 -20.48 -4.38 5.16
C CYS A 58 -21.28 -3.45 6.10
N CYS A 59 -20.60 -2.72 6.98
CA CYS A 59 -21.19 -1.79 7.95
C CYS A 59 -21.06 -0.31 7.59
N GLY A 60 -20.66 0.05 6.36
CA GLY A 60 -20.59 1.45 5.92
C GLY A 60 -19.26 2.17 6.21
N SER A 61 -18.28 1.48 6.81
CA SER A 61 -16.94 2.05 7.03
C SER A 61 -16.15 2.05 5.72
N THR A 62 -15.57 3.18 5.35
CA THR A 62 -14.56 3.24 4.28
C THR A 62 -13.34 2.45 4.74
N LEU A 63 -12.80 1.62 3.86
CA LEU A 63 -11.55 0.92 4.09
C LEU A 63 -10.49 1.56 3.19
N ASP A 64 -9.62 2.32 3.81
CA ASP A 64 -8.41 2.84 3.21
C ASP A 64 -7.27 1.90 3.59
N VAL A 65 -6.51 1.43 2.61
CA VAL A 65 -5.38 0.52 2.81
C VAL A 65 -4.09 1.32 2.73
N PRO A 66 -3.31 1.37 3.82
CA PRO A 66 -2.01 2.02 3.81
C PRO A 66 -0.99 1.10 3.13
N LEU A 67 -0.64 1.43 1.89
CA LEU A 67 0.38 0.78 1.10
C LEU A 67 1.71 1.51 1.23
N VAL A 68 2.82 0.77 1.17
CA VAL A 68 4.16 1.36 1.08
C VAL A 68 4.95 0.72 -0.04
N VAL A 69 5.63 1.54 -0.82
CA VAL A 69 6.56 1.07 -1.85
C VAL A 69 7.85 0.65 -1.15
N GLU A 70 8.10 -0.64 -1.11
CA GLU A 70 9.30 -1.23 -0.49
C GLU A 70 10.49 -1.25 -1.44
N GLY A 71 10.25 -1.16 -2.74
CA GLY A 71 11.32 -1.17 -3.73
C GLY A 71 10.82 -0.96 -5.16
N VAL A 72 11.70 -0.39 -5.98
CA VAL A 72 11.44 -0.07 -7.39
C VAL A 72 12.64 -0.52 -8.23
N GLU A 73 12.38 -1.32 -9.26
CA GLU A 73 13.40 -1.83 -10.18
C GLU A 73 13.20 -1.25 -11.59
N GLY A 74 14.31 -0.94 -12.27
CA GLY A 74 14.31 -0.26 -13.57
C GLY A 74 14.39 1.25 -13.38
N GLY A 75 13.25 1.94 -13.57
CA GLY A 75 13.08 3.36 -13.29
C GLY A 75 11.85 3.64 -12.42
N GLU A 76 11.51 4.90 -12.23
CA GLU A 76 10.43 5.33 -11.31
C GLU A 76 9.04 5.38 -11.96
N ARG A 77 8.94 5.45 -13.30
CA ARG A 77 7.67 5.68 -14.00
C ARG A 77 6.82 4.41 -14.07
N LEU A 78 5.61 4.47 -13.54
CA LEU A 78 4.64 3.39 -13.60
C LEU A 78 3.92 3.37 -14.96
N THR A 79 3.72 2.16 -15.51
CA THR A 79 2.97 1.94 -16.75
C THR A 79 2.15 0.65 -16.66
N GLU A 80 1.41 0.31 -17.72
CA GLU A 80 0.64 -0.93 -17.81
C GLU A 80 1.53 -2.20 -17.84
N ASP A 81 2.80 -2.08 -18.24
CA ASP A 81 3.76 -3.19 -18.24
C ASP A 81 4.50 -3.34 -16.91
N THR A 82 4.35 -2.42 -15.96
CA THR A 82 5.00 -2.50 -14.66
C THR A 82 4.43 -3.65 -13.84
N GLU A 83 5.29 -4.56 -13.39
CA GLU A 83 4.89 -5.64 -12.50
C GLU A 83 4.74 -5.13 -11.05
N ILE A 84 3.51 -5.15 -10.52
CA ILE A 84 3.27 -4.88 -9.09
C ILE A 84 3.24 -6.20 -8.32
N VAL A 85 4.12 -6.31 -7.33
CA VAL A 85 4.21 -7.44 -6.39
C VAL A 85 3.83 -6.96 -5.00
N TYR A 86 3.06 -7.77 -4.28
CA TYR A 86 2.65 -7.47 -2.92
C TYR A 86 3.44 -8.27 -1.89
N GLU A 87 3.81 -7.60 -0.81
CA GLU A 87 4.36 -8.23 0.39
C GLU A 87 3.54 -7.83 1.62
N VAL A 88 3.65 -8.63 2.68
CA VAL A 88 3.00 -8.34 3.95
C VAL A 88 4.04 -7.74 4.87
N ARG A 89 3.78 -6.54 5.39
CA ARG A 89 4.59 -5.92 6.45
C ARG A 89 3.94 -6.10 7.81
N ASP A 90 4.77 -6.21 8.85
CA ASP A 90 4.29 -6.10 10.21
C ASP A 90 3.73 -4.69 10.44
N SER A 91 2.55 -4.62 11.07
CA SER A 91 1.89 -3.34 11.41
C SER A 91 2.55 -2.60 12.58
N CYS A 92 3.55 -3.22 13.22
CA CYS A 92 4.34 -2.62 14.29
C CYS A 92 5.39 -1.62 13.77
N GLU A 93 5.03 -0.76 12.81
CA GLU A 93 5.74 0.51 12.59
C GLU A 93 5.45 1.43 13.77
N ILE A 94 6.09 1.16 14.91
CA ILE A 94 6.15 2.07 16.06
C ILE A 94 7.11 3.21 15.68
N GLU A 95 6.67 4.15 14.84
CA GLU A 95 7.27 5.49 14.70
C GLU A 95 6.28 6.59 15.14
N GLY A 96 5.36 6.24 16.05
CA GLY A 96 4.43 7.19 16.67
C GLY A 96 3.88 6.62 17.96
N GLY A 97 4.54 6.93 19.08
CA GLY A 97 4.27 6.35 20.39
C GLY A 97 2.80 6.25 20.75
N TRP A 98 2.35 5.02 20.97
CA TRP A 98 1.23 4.72 21.84
C TRP A 98 1.56 5.28 23.25
N ARG A 99 1.12 6.50 23.56
CA ARG A 99 0.96 6.89 24.96
C ARG A 99 -0.32 6.23 25.46
N VAL A 100 -0.17 5.09 26.14
CA VAL A 100 -1.16 4.62 27.12
C VAL A 100 -1.40 5.80 28.08
N GLN A 101 -2.57 6.43 27.96
CA GLN A 101 -3.27 7.05 29.08
C GLN A 101 -4.60 6.30 29.13
N SER A 102 -4.99 5.59 30.18
CA SER A 102 -4.51 5.53 31.55
C SER A 102 -4.89 4.17 32.12
N ALA A 103 -4.09 3.70 33.07
CA ALA A 103 -4.62 2.85 34.13
C ALA A 103 -5.61 3.71 34.94
N ASP A 104 -6.89 3.35 34.96
CA ASP A 104 -7.83 3.55 36.08
C ASP A 104 -9.19 3.00 35.65
N GLY A 105 -9.50 1.77 36.08
CA GLY A 105 -10.87 1.29 36.06
C GLY A 105 -11.66 1.96 37.19
N PRO A 106 -12.95 2.25 37.02
CA PRO A 106 -13.75 2.80 38.11
C PRO A 106 -13.83 1.77 39.23
N THR A 107 -13.34 2.15 40.41
CA THR A 107 -13.81 1.56 41.65
C THR A 107 -14.98 2.42 42.12
N GLU A 108 -16.14 1.79 42.24
CA GLU A 108 -17.34 2.05 43.07
C GLU A 108 -18.62 1.67 42.31
#